data_AF-A0A3A9GTZ9-F1
#
_entry.id   AF-A0A3A9GTZ9-F1
#
_cell.length_a   1.000
_cell.length_b   1.000
_cell.length_c   1.000
_cell.angle_alpha   90.00
_cell.angle_beta   90.00
_cell.angle_gamma   90.00
#
_symmetry.space_group_name_H-M   'P 1'
#
loop_
_entity.id
_entity.type
_entity.pdbx_description
1 polymer ?
#
loop_
_entity_poly.entity_id
_entity_poly.type
_entity_poly.pdbx_seq_one_letter_code
_entity_poly.pdbx_strand_id
1 'polypeptide(L)'
;MKKKIFLIAAICLCMLGLAACSKTDPTKVDYNGHSYDELQSTCQGTVQTLVSMSDEDRAYLLSSGSEQITKLVNNWDDLTEQYGAFVEFGDFEITKSGKTLTAEQTLQLTDRKAILTYVYTYHNMEVEDITVDAIYSLGETMKKAGQNTLMGILIVFSVLILISLIISCFKLLSNVEKKETPAKEEKSPVVTQIAQREEQADDTELIAVIAAAVAAAEGTSADGFVVRSIRRR
;
A
#
# COMPACT_ATOMS: atom_id res chain seq x y z
N MET A 1 5.08 32.32 30.63
CA MET A 1 4.52 33.10 29.50
C MET A 1 5.38 33.04 28.23
N LYS A 2 6.72 33.16 28.32
CA LYS A 2 7.65 33.08 27.16
C LYS A 2 7.53 31.80 26.31
N LYS A 3 7.36 30.61 26.94
CA LYS A 3 7.20 29.33 26.21
C LYS A 3 5.91 29.23 25.39
N LYS A 4 4.81 29.84 25.86
CA LYS A 4 3.51 29.84 25.16
C LYS A 4 3.53 30.80 23.96
N ILE A 5 4.21 31.95 24.10
CA ILE A 5 4.40 32.93 23.02
C ILE A 5 5.28 32.34 21.91
N PHE A 6 6.33 31.60 22.26
CA PHE A 6 7.19 30.92 21.30
C PHE A 6 6.44 29.84 20.49
N LEU A 7 5.54 29.10 21.15
CA LEU A 7 4.72 28.06 20.52
C LEU A 7 3.68 28.66 19.55
N ILE A 8 3.05 29.78 19.93
CA ILE A 8 2.12 30.52 19.06
C ILE A 8 2.88 31.13 17.88
N ALA A 9 4.06 31.70 18.10
CA ALA A 9 4.90 32.24 17.03
C ALA A 9 5.36 31.15 16.05
N ALA A 10 5.73 29.96 16.54
CA ALA A 10 6.10 28.82 15.71
C ALA A 10 4.91 28.31 14.88
N ILE A 11 3.71 28.22 15.46
CA ILE A 11 2.49 27.84 14.73
C ILE A 11 2.14 28.88 13.66
N CYS A 12 2.25 30.18 13.97
CA CYS A 12 2.04 31.24 12.98
C CYS A 12 3.09 31.22 11.88
N LEU A 13 4.36 30.93 12.19
CA LEU A 13 5.43 30.78 11.20
C LEU A 13 5.20 29.56 10.28
N CYS A 14 4.71 28.45 10.83
CA CYS A 14 4.30 27.28 10.05
C CYS A 14 3.11 27.58 9.13
N MET A 15 2.13 28.36 9.60
CA MET A 15 1.01 28.82 8.75
C MET A 15 1.45 29.80 7.66
N LEU A 16 2.45 30.65 7.93
CA LEU A 16 3.01 31.57 6.93
C LEU A 16 3.91 30.86 5.91
N GLY A 17 4.54 29.74 6.27
CA GLY A 17 5.32 28.89 5.36
C GLY A 17 4.49 28.17 4.30
N LEU A 18 3.19 27.95 4.55
CA LEU A 18 2.25 27.33 3.61
C LEU A 18 1.67 28.32 2.58
N ALA A 19 1.78 29.62 2.82
CA ALA A 19 1.26 30.67 1.93
C ALA A 19 2.27 31.13 0.85
N ALA A 20 3.43 30.48 0.76
CA ALA A 20 4.50 30.82 -0.18
C ALA A 20 4.42 30.08 -1.52
N CYS A 21 3.34 29.35 -1.81
CA CYS A 21 3.06 28.88 -3.16
C CYS A 21 2.86 30.11 -4.06
N SER A 22 3.78 30.26 -5.00
CA SER A 22 3.96 31.41 -5.88
C SER A 22 2.64 31.85 -6.52
N LYS A 23 2.31 33.15 -6.38
CA LYS A 23 1.27 33.88 -7.11
C LYS A 23 1.62 34.05 -8.60
N THR A 24 2.20 33.04 -9.23
CA THR A 24 2.49 33.08 -10.66
C THR A 24 1.28 32.52 -11.37
N ASP A 25 0.69 33.33 -12.25
CA ASP A 25 -0.40 32.93 -13.12
C ASP A 25 0.02 31.70 -13.95
N PRO A 26 -0.60 30.51 -13.75
CA PRO A 26 -0.17 29.27 -14.39
C PRO A 26 -0.26 29.36 -15.91
N THR A 27 -1.14 30.20 -16.45
CA THR A 27 -1.29 30.41 -17.90
C THR A 27 -0.07 31.06 -18.55
N LYS A 28 0.82 31.67 -17.75
CA LYS A 28 2.01 32.39 -18.21
C LYS A 28 3.32 31.66 -17.90
N VAL A 29 3.23 30.45 -17.35
CA VAL A 29 4.38 29.62 -17.00
C VAL A 29 4.78 28.81 -18.23
N ASP A 30 6.08 28.73 -18.50
CA ASP A 30 6.65 27.74 -19.41
C ASP A 30 6.85 26.41 -18.68
N TYR A 31 6.24 25.35 -19.20
CA TYR A 31 6.30 24.01 -18.68
C TYR A 31 7.26 23.17 -19.51
N ASN A 32 8.55 23.51 -19.41
CA ASN A 32 9.64 22.82 -20.12
C ASN A 32 9.44 22.84 -21.65
N GLY A 33 9.14 24.03 -22.18
CA GLY A 33 8.88 24.25 -23.60
C GLY A 33 7.42 24.07 -24.03
N HIS A 34 6.52 23.72 -23.10
CA HIS A 34 5.08 23.66 -23.36
C HIS A 34 4.33 24.76 -22.63
N SER A 35 3.37 25.37 -23.30
CA SER A 35 2.43 26.32 -22.71
C SER A 35 1.27 25.64 -22.00
N TYR A 36 0.61 26.39 -21.13
CA TYR A 36 -0.64 25.97 -20.48
C TYR A 36 -1.70 25.53 -21.50
N ASP A 37 -1.91 26.33 -22.56
CA ASP A 37 -2.93 26.10 -23.57
C ASP A 37 -2.62 24.85 -24.43
N GLU A 38 -1.35 24.56 -24.70
CA GLU A 38 -0.95 23.33 -25.43
C GLU A 38 -1.25 22.07 -24.61
N LEU A 39 -0.95 22.09 -23.31
CA LEU A 39 -1.25 20.97 -22.42
C LEU A 39 -2.76 20.80 -22.22
N GLN A 40 -3.50 21.90 -22.11
CA GLN A 40 -4.96 21.87 -22.06
C GLN A 40 -5.55 21.28 -23.34
N SER A 41 -5.09 21.76 -24.50
CA SER A 41 -5.54 21.30 -25.81
C SER A 41 -5.23 19.81 -26.02
N THR A 42 -4.10 19.34 -25.51
CA THR A 42 -3.74 17.91 -25.53
C THR A 42 -4.77 17.09 -24.75
N CYS A 43 -5.08 17.49 -23.51
CA CYS A 43 -6.07 16.78 -22.68
C CYS A 43 -7.46 16.79 -23.35
N GLN A 44 -7.91 17.94 -23.83
CA GLN A 44 -9.21 18.07 -24.50
C GLN A 44 -9.28 17.27 -25.80
N GLY A 45 -8.21 17.26 -26.59
CA GLY A 45 -8.11 16.47 -27.81
C GLY A 45 -8.21 14.96 -27.56
N THR A 46 -7.61 14.47 -26.47
CA THR A 46 -7.76 13.08 -26.03
C THR A 46 -9.21 12.75 -25.69
N VAL A 47 -9.91 13.60 -24.94
CA VAL A 47 -11.33 13.39 -24.63
C VAL A 47 -12.17 13.38 -25.90
N GLN A 48 -11.94 14.32 -26.82
CA GLN A 48 -12.69 14.35 -28.08
C GLN A 48 -12.46 13.06 -28.89
N THR A 49 -11.22 12.56 -28.91
CA THR A 49 -10.89 11.29 -29.56
C THR A 49 -11.64 10.12 -28.91
N LEU A 50 -11.70 10.06 -27.56
CA LEU A 50 -12.44 9.05 -26.81
C LEU A 50 -13.95 9.12 -27.07
N VAL A 51 -14.51 10.33 -27.16
CA VAL A 51 -15.94 10.56 -27.44
C VAL A 51 -16.30 10.16 -28.87
N SER A 52 -15.45 10.47 -29.85
CA SER A 52 -15.70 10.19 -31.27
C SER A 52 -15.19 8.83 -31.74
N MET A 53 -14.65 8.00 -30.85
CA MET A 53 -14.03 6.73 -31.20
C MET A 53 -15.06 5.75 -31.76
N SER A 54 -14.75 5.14 -32.90
CA SER A 54 -15.58 4.07 -33.46
C SER A 54 -15.39 2.77 -32.69
N ASP A 55 -16.36 1.85 -32.78
CA ASP A 55 -16.23 0.53 -32.14
C ASP A 55 -15.08 -0.29 -32.74
N GLU A 56 -14.80 -0.11 -34.04
CA GLU A 56 -13.65 -0.73 -34.70
C GLU A 56 -12.31 -0.20 -34.18
N ASP A 57 -12.17 1.12 -34.06
CA ASP A 57 -10.95 1.75 -33.51
C ASP A 57 -10.74 1.37 -32.05
N ARG A 58 -11.83 1.33 -31.28
CA ARG A 58 -11.83 0.87 -29.89
C ARG A 58 -11.32 -0.58 -29.79
N ALA A 59 -11.86 -1.50 -30.60
CA ALA A 59 -11.42 -2.89 -30.61
C ALA A 59 -9.93 -3.03 -31.04
N TYR A 60 -9.48 -2.21 -31.98
CA TYR A 60 -8.09 -2.16 -32.37
C TYR A 60 -7.18 -1.72 -31.22
N LEU A 61 -7.51 -0.62 -30.53
CA LEU A 61 -6.72 -0.12 -29.39
C LEU A 61 -6.69 -1.10 -28.23
N LEU A 62 -7.80 -1.79 -27.94
CA LEU A 62 -7.84 -2.81 -26.89
C LEU A 62 -6.98 -4.05 -27.23
N SER A 63 -6.80 -4.37 -28.51
CA SER A 63 -6.04 -5.54 -28.96
C SER A 63 -4.55 -5.27 -29.23
N SER A 64 -4.23 -4.05 -29.69
CA SER A 64 -2.91 -3.69 -30.23
C SER A 64 -2.30 -2.44 -29.58
N GLY A 65 -3.04 -1.73 -28.72
CA GLY A 65 -2.56 -0.57 -27.98
C GLY A 65 -1.62 -0.94 -26.83
N SER A 66 -0.91 0.06 -26.31
CA SER A 66 -0.14 -0.10 -25.08
C SER A 66 -1.06 -0.32 -23.89
N GLU A 67 -0.53 -0.88 -22.80
CA GLU A 67 -1.28 -1.14 -21.57
C GLU A 67 -1.97 0.14 -21.04
N GLN A 68 -1.29 1.29 -21.12
CA GLN A 68 -1.83 2.58 -20.70
C GLN A 68 -3.05 2.99 -21.53
N ILE A 69 -2.96 2.86 -22.86
CA ILE A 69 -4.06 3.23 -23.76
C ILE A 69 -5.24 2.28 -23.57
N THR A 70 -4.98 0.98 -23.44
CA THR A 70 -6.03 -0.02 -23.14
C THR A 70 -6.72 0.28 -21.83
N LYS A 71 -5.99 0.63 -20.77
CA LYS A 71 -6.58 1.04 -19.47
C LYS A 71 -7.39 2.32 -19.61
N LEU A 72 -6.89 3.32 -20.31
CA LEU A 72 -7.60 4.57 -20.54
C LEU A 72 -8.94 4.35 -21.24
N VAL A 73 -8.95 3.55 -22.32
CA VAL A 73 -10.17 3.24 -23.07
C VAL A 73 -11.17 2.46 -22.22
N ASN A 74 -10.73 1.40 -21.51
CA ASN A 74 -11.62 0.65 -20.62
C ASN A 74 -12.20 1.52 -19.50
N ASN A 75 -11.38 2.33 -18.85
CA ASN A 75 -11.85 3.21 -17.78
C ASN A 75 -12.81 4.28 -18.31
N TRP A 76 -12.58 4.80 -19.51
CA TRP A 76 -13.50 5.71 -20.18
C TRP A 76 -14.86 5.06 -20.46
N ASP A 77 -14.86 3.83 -20.97
CA ASP A 77 -16.08 3.07 -21.26
C ASP A 77 -16.85 2.79 -19.96
N ASP A 78 -16.16 2.31 -18.91
CA ASP A 78 -16.76 2.07 -17.59
C ASP A 78 -17.37 3.35 -17.00
N LEU A 79 -16.71 4.49 -17.16
CA LEU A 79 -17.20 5.78 -16.67
C LEU A 79 -18.43 6.26 -17.43
N THR A 80 -18.42 6.14 -18.76
CA THR A 80 -19.53 6.60 -19.60
C THR A 80 -20.74 5.68 -19.49
N GLU A 81 -20.54 4.39 -19.25
CA GLU A 81 -21.60 3.43 -18.92
C GLU A 81 -22.24 3.75 -17.56
N GLN A 82 -21.42 4.07 -16.54
CA GLN A 82 -21.91 4.31 -15.18
C GLN A 82 -22.48 5.71 -14.94
N TYR A 83 -21.92 6.74 -15.57
CA TYR A 83 -22.19 8.14 -15.26
C TYR A 83 -22.66 8.96 -16.47
N GLY A 84 -22.90 8.28 -17.59
CA GLY A 84 -23.43 8.88 -18.82
C GLY A 84 -22.38 9.55 -19.70
N ALA A 85 -22.85 10.12 -20.80
CA ALA A 85 -22.01 10.72 -21.82
C ALA A 85 -21.29 11.99 -21.33
N PHE A 86 -20.19 12.33 -21.99
CA PHE A 86 -19.51 13.60 -21.83
C PHE A 86 -20.40 14.77 -22.27
N VAL A 87 -20.41 15.83 -21.47
CA VAL A 87 -21.22 17.04 -21.68
C VAL A 87 -20.33 18.24 -22.01
N GLU A 88 -19.39 18.57 -21.12
CA GLU A 88 -18.52 19.74 -21.28
C GLU A 88 -17.20 19.63 -20.51
N PHE A 89 -16.23 20.45 -20.91
CA PHE A 89 -14.97 20.61 -20.19
C PHE A 89 -15.14 21.56 -19.00
N GLY A 90 -14.63 21.15 -17.85
CA GLY A 90 -14.50 22.00 -16.67
C GLY A 90 -13.11 22.61 -16.53
N ASP A 91 -12.71 22.83 -15.28
CA ASP A 91 -11.42 23.43 -14.94
C ASP A 91 -10.25 22.55 -15.40
N PHE A 92 -9.19 23.23 -15.83
CA PHE A 92 -7.90 22.60 -16.13
C PHE A 92 -6.88 23.09 -15.11
N GLU A 93 -6.08 22.18 -14.58
CA GLU A 93 -5.06 22.48 -13.58
C GLU A 93 -3.74 21.81 -13.94
N ILE A 94 -2.63 22.55 -13.75
CA ILE A 94 -1.28 21.99 -13.90
C ILE A 94 -0.59 22.05 -12.55
N THR A 95 -0.18 20.88 -12.06
CA THR A 95 0.59 20.73 -10.82
C THR A 95 1.98 20.22 -11.12
N LYS A 96 3.01 21.03 -10.83
CA LYS A 96 4.40 20.59 -10.88
C LYS A 96 4.89 20.20 -9.49
N SER A 97 5.32 18.95 -9.32
CA SER A 97 5.88 18.43 -8.07
C SER A 97 7.18 17.68 -8.33
N GLY A 98 8.30 18.27 -7.90
CA GLY A 98 9.63 17.68 -8.08
C GLY A 98 9.98 17.45 -9.55
N LYS A 99 10.05 16.17 -9.96
CA LYS A 99 10.37 15.74 -11.33
C LYS A 99 9.12 15.42 -12.17
N THR A 100 7.93 15.61 -11.61
CA THR A 100 6.67 15.24 -12.24
C THR A 100 5.87 16.50 -12.53
N LEU A 101 5.20 16.52 -13.69
CA LEU A 101 4.17 17.49 -14.02
C LEU A 101 2.88 16.74 -14.26
N THR A 102 1.83 17.14 -13.58
CA THR A 102 0.49 16.59 -13.73
C THR A 102 -0.38 17.63 -14.41
N ALA A 103 -1.05 17.26 -15.48
CA ALA A 103 -2.05 18.07 -16.17
C ALA A 103 -3.41 17.41 -16.01
N GLU A 104 -4.35 18.11 -15.38
CA GLU A 104 -5.64 17.57 -14.99
C GLU A 104 -6.76 18.37 -15.66
N GLN A 105 -7.58 17.69 -16.47
CA GLN A 105 -8.75 18.28 -17.10
C GLN A 105 -10.01 17.69 -16.45
N THR A 106 -10.76 18.54 -15.75
CA THR A 106 -12.08 18.18 -15.21
C THR A 106 -13.06 18.01 -16.35
N LEU A 107 -13.86 16.94 -16.28
CA LEU A 107 -14.88 16.59 -17.26
C LEU A 107 -16.24 16.55 -16.57
N GLN A 108 -17.25 17.10 -17.22
CA GLN A 108 -18.63 16.95 -16.79
C GLN A 108 -19.26 15.83 -17.61
N LEU A 109 -19.61 14.72 -16.95
CA LEU A 109 -20.49 13.70 -17.51
C LEU A 109 -21.93 14.00 -17.05
N THR A 110 -22.91 13.30 -17.63
CA THR A 110 -24.34 13.50 -17.31
C THR A 110 -24.64 13.44 -15.81
N ASP A 111 -24.12 12.42 -15.12
CA ASP A 111 -24.48 12.12 -13.73
C ASP A 111 -23.35 12.38 -12.72
N ARG A 112 -22.10 12.59 -13.18
CA ARG A 112 -20.95 12.79 -12.30
C ARG A 112 -19.81 13.55 -12.99
N LYS A 113 -18.98 14.24 -12.21
CA LYS A 113 -17.72 14.79 -12.72
C LYS A 113 -16.65 13.69 -12.81
N ALA A 114 -15.85 13.72 -13.84
CA ALA A 114 -14.63 12.92 -13.97
C ALA A 114 -13.42 13.84 -14.11
N ILE A 115 -12.23 13.28 -14.00
CA ILE A 115 -10.96 13.97 -14.23
C ILE A 115 -10.11 13.11 -15.15
N LEU A 116 -9.61 13.72 -16.22
CA LEU A 116 -8.56 13.14 -17.05
C LEU A 116 -7.22 13.67 -16.53
N THR A 117 -6.31 12.78 -16.21
CA THR A 117 -5.00 13.12 -15.63
C THR A 117 -3.89 12.59 -16.53
N TYR A 118 -3.06 13.51 -17.01
CA TYR A 118 -1.78 13.20 -17.62
C TYR A 118 -0.66 13.37 -16.59
N VAL A 119 0.21 12.36 -16.50
CA VAL A 119 1.42 12.41 -15.68
C VAL A 119 2.62 12.45 -16.62
N TYR A 120 3.41 13.51 -16.53
CA TYR A 120 4.63 13.70 -17.31
C TYR A 120 5.87 13.64 -16.44
N THR A 121 6.96 13.09 -16.99
CA THR A 121 8.31 13.34 -16.47
C THR A 121 8.74 14.74 -16.90
N TYR A 122 8.85 15.69 -15.96
CA TYR A 122 9.00 17.12 -16.25
C TYR A 122 10.25 17.48 -17.05
N HIS A 123 11.34 16.70 -16.94
CA HIS A 123 12.60 17.03 -17.63
C HIS A 123 12.52 16.81 -19.15
N ASN A 124 11.80 15.79 -19.62
CA ASN A 124 11.71 15.41 -21.03
C ASN A 124 10.28 15.51 -21.58
N MET A 125 9.29 15.79 -20.74
CA MET A 125 7.87 15.84 -21.08
C MET A 125 7.34 14.53 -21.68
N GLU A 126 7.97 13.41 -21.34
CA GLU A 126 7.44 12.09 -21.68
C GLU A 126 6.24 11.77 -20.81
N VAL A 127 5.19 11.20 -21.41
CA VAL A 127 3.98 10.77 -20.71
C VAL A 127 4.28 9.45 -20.00
N GLU A 128 4.21 9.47 -18.68
CA GLU A 128 4.35 8.29 -17.82
C GLU A 128 3.02 7.53 -17.72
N ASP A 129 1.92 8.27 -17.54
CA ASP A 129 0.60 7.68 -17.35
C ASP A 129 -0.52 8.62 -17.83
N ILE A 130 -1.64 8.02 -18.21
CA ILE A 130 -2.88 8.71 -18.57
C ILE A 130 -4.04 7.95 -17.93
N THR A 131 -4.77 8.61 -17.04
CA THR A 131 -5.94 8.02 -16.38
C THR A 131 -7.17 8.88 -16.55
N VAL A 132 -8.34 8.24 -16.50
CA VAL A 132 -9.61 8.93 -16.36
C VAL A 132 -10.37 8.31 -15.20
N ASP A 133 -10.79 9.14 -14.25
CA ASP A 133 -11.37 8.69 -12.99
C ASP A 133 -12.56 9.55 -12.57
N ALA A 134 -13.55 8.93 -11.93
CA ALA A 134 -14.68 9.65 -11.35
C ALA A 134 -14.23 10.49 -10.14
N ILE A 135 -14.66 11.74 -10.07
CA ILE A 135 -14.45 12.58 -8.89
C ILE A 135 -15.47 12.19 -7.83
N TYR A 136 -14.97 11.75 -6.67
CA TYR A 136 -15.77 11.46 -5.48
C TYR A 136 -15.61 12.57 -4.45
N SER A 137 -16.72 12.91 -3.79
CA SER A 137 -16.64 13.82 -2.64
C SER A 137 -15.88 13.16 -1.49
N LEU A 138 -15.28 13.99 -0.62
CA LEU A 138 -14.61 13.50 0.59
C LEU A 138 -15.53 12.61 1.44
N GLY A 139 -16.81 12.96 1.55
CA GLY A 139 -17.80 12.17 2.29
C GLY A 139 -18.04 10.79 1.69
N GLU A 140 -18.16 10.68 0.36
CA GLU A 140 -18.31 9.40 -0.33
C GLU A 140 -17.05 8.54 -0.20
N THR A 141 -15.87 9.13 -0.40
CA THR A 141 -14.59 8.44 -0.25
C THR A 141 -14.39 7.96 1.18
N MET A 142 -14.73 8.78 2.18
CA MET A 142 -14.68 8.40 3.59
C MET A 142 -15.70 7.32 3.95
N LYS A 143 -16.90 7.37 3.38
CA LYS A 143 -17.91 6.32 3.57
C LYS A 143 -17.43 4.99 2.98
N LYS A 144 -16.90 5.00 1.75
CA LYS A 144 -16.32 3.81 1.10
C LYS A 144 -15.15 3.25 1.92
N ALA A 145 -14.21 4.10 2.33
CA ALA A 145 -13.09 3.72 3.16
C ALA A 145 -13.55 3.14 4.51
N GLY A 146 -14.49 3.80 5.18
CA GLY A 146 -15.07 3.35 6.45
C GLY A 146 -15.78 2.02 6.35
N GLN A 147 -16.51 1.76 5.26
CA GLN A 147 -17.13 0.46 5.00
C GLN A 147 -16.08 -0.66 4.87
N ASN A 148 -14.97 -0.38 4.16
CA ASN A 148 -13.87 -1.34 4.06
C ASN A 148 -13.18 -1.58 5.41
N THR A 149 -12.95 -0.53 6.19
CA THR A 149 -12.39 -0.64 7.55
C THR A 149 -13.30 -1.45 8.47
N LEU A 150 -14.62 -1.21 8.43
CA LEU A 150 -15.59 -1.95 9.24
C LEU A 150 -15.59 -3.44 8.87
N MET A 151 -15.58 -3.76 7.57
CA MET A 151 -15.49 -5.15 7.11
C MET A 151 -14.20 -5.82 7.59
N GLY A 152 -13.05 -5.14 7.42
CA GLY A 152 -11.75 -5.65 7.87
C GLY A 152 -11.72 -5.95 9.37
N ILE A 153 -12.19 -5.01 10.20
CA ILE A 153 -12.25 -5.18 11.66
C ILE A 153 -13.20 -6.32 12.03
N LEU A 154 -14.40 -6.37 11.43
CA LEU A 154 -15.41 -7.38 11.73
C LEU A 154 -14.93 -8.79 11.39
N ILE A 155 -14.27 -8.96 10.24
CA ILE A 155 -13.74 -10.26 9.83
C ILE A 155 -12.65 -10.72 10.81
N VAL A 156 -11.69 -9.84 11.14
CA VAL A 156 -10.61 -10.18 12.08
C VAL A 156 -11.18 -10.56 13.45
N PHE A 157 -12.12 -9.77 14.00
CA PHE A 157 -12.77 -10.10 15.27
C PHE A 157 -13.54 -11.43 15.21
N SER A 158 -14.25 -11.69 14.12
CA SER A 158 -15.03 -12.94 13.95
C SER A 158 -14.12 -14.17 13.92
N VAL A 159 -12.99 -14.09 13.22
CA VAL A 159 -12.00 -15.18 13.16
C VAL A 159 -11.38 -15.43 14.54
N LEU A 160 -11.05 -14.39 15.30
CA LEU A 160 -10.53 -14.53 16.66
C LEU A 160 -11.53 -15.21 17.61
N ILE A 161 -12.81 -14.83 17.52
CA ILE A 161 -13.88 -15.47 18.30
C ILE A 161 -14.00 -16.95 17.93
N LEU A 162 -13.98 -17.27 16.64
CA LEU A 162 -14.08 -18.64 16.14
C LEU A 162 -12.90 -19.50 16.62
N ILE A 163 -11.66 -18.99 16.54
CA ILE A 163 -10.46 -19.69 17.06
C ILE A 163 -10.60 -19.91 18.58
N SER A 164 -11.07 -18.89 19.32
CA SER A 164 -11.30 -19.01 20.76
C SER A 164 -12.32 -20.12 21.08
N LEU A 165 -13.40 -20.23 20.29
CA LEU A 165 -14.40 -21.28 20.46
C LEU A 165 -13.84 -22.67 20.12
N ILE A 166 -13.05 -22.81 19.05
CA ILE A 166 -12.40 -24.08 18.69
C ILE A 166 -11.49 -24.57 19.81
N ILE A 167 -10.63 -23.70 20.35
CA ILE A 167 -9.74 -24.04 21.48
C ILE A 167 -10.57 -24.43 22.70
N SER A 168 -11.68 -23.73 22.97
CA SER A 168 -12.60 -24.06 24.05
C SER A 168 -13.27 -25.43 23.87
N CYS A 169 -13.68 -25.78 22.64
CA CYS A 169 -14.23 -27.09 22.30
C CYS A 169 -13.19 -28.21 22.47
N PHE A 170 -11.93 -27.99 22.09
CA PHE A 170 -10.85 -28.95 22.38
C PHE A 170 -10.63 -29.14 23.88
N LYS A 171 -10.76 -28.08 24.69
CA LYS A 171 -10.72 -28.18 26.16
C LYS A 171 -11.86 -29.03 26.73
N LEU A 172 -13.04 -28.96 26.12
CA LEU A 172 -14.21 -29.75 26.50
C LEU A 172 -14.01 -31.24 26.19
N LEU A 173 -13.42 -31.59 25.05
CA LEU A 173 -13.08 -32.97 24.70
C LEU A 173 -11.93 -33.53 25.54
N SER A 174 -10.91 -32.73 25.86
CA SER A 174 -9.81 -33.13 26.77
C SER A 174 -10.28 -33.44 28.20
N ASN A 175 -11.38 -32.85 28.65
CA ASN A 175 -11.94 -33.09 29.98
C ASN A 175 -12.79 -34.37 30.07
N VAL A 176 -13.12 -35.03 28.96
CA VAL A 176 -13.89 -36.29 28.96
C VAL A 176 -12.98 -37.52 29.18
N GLU A 177 -11.66 -37.41 28.96
CA GLU A 177 -10.69 -38.49 29.29
C GLU A 177 -10.32 -38.57 30.78
N LYS A 178 -10.70 -37.59 31.61
CA LYS A 178 -10.45 -37.63 33.06
C LYS A 178 -11.65 -38.20 33.81
N LYS A 179 -12.06 -39.42 33.46
CA LYS A 179 -12.91 -40.22 34.34
C LYS A 179 -12.72 -41.73 34.16
N GLU A 180 -11.48 -42.21 34.10
CA GLU A 180 -11.16 -43.58 34.52
C GLU A 180 -9.91 -43.61 35.41
N THR A 181 -10.04 -44.41 36.46
CA THR A 181 -9.09 -44.73 37.54
C THR A 181 -7.72 -45.22 37.03
N PRO A 182 -6.65 -45.12 37.86
CA PRO A 182 -5.28 -45.35 37.41
C PRO A 182 -5.04 -46.84 37.16
N ALA A 183 -4.89 -47.21 35.89
CA ALA A 183 -4.37 -48.51 35.49
C ALA A 183 -3.08 -48.31 34.70
N LYS A 184 -1.98 -48.53 35.41
CA LYS A 184 -0.68 -49.07 34.98
C LYS A 184 -0.12 -48.56 33.63
N GLU A 185 0.93 -47.76 33.76
CA GLU A 185 1.86 -47.38 32.67
C GLU A 185 2.29 -48.60 31.83
N GLU A 186 1.93 -48.59 30.55
CA GLU A 186 2.77 -49.12 29.49
C GLU A 186 3.11 -47.96 28.55
N LYS A 187 4.36 -47.49 28.64
CA LYS A 187 4.91 -46.43 27.81
C LYS A 187 5.09 -46.96 26.39
N SER A 188 4.39 -46.39 25.43
CA SER A 188 4.62 -46.62 24.00
C SER A 188 5.97 -46.00 23.58
N PRO A 189 6.76 -46.68 22.72
CA PRO A 189 8.15 -46.30 22.42
C PRO A 189 8.29 -45.00 21.62
N VAL A 190 7.19 -44.42 21.16
CA VAL A 190 7.16 -43.22 20.32
C VAL A 190 7.29 -41.94 21.15
N VAL A 191 6.78 -41.91 22.38
CA VAL A 191 6.89 -40.73 23.26
C VAL A 191 8.31 -40.60 23.84
N THR A 192 8.99 -41.73 24.05
CA THR A 192 10.38 -41.74 24.52
C THR A 192 11.34 -41.19 23.46
N GLN A 193 11.11 -41.45 22.16
CA GLN A 193 11.97 -40.92 21.10
C GLN A 193 11.82 -39.41 20.89
N ILE A 194 10.63 -38.84 21.14
CA ILE A 194 10.40 -37.40 20.97
C ILE A 194 10.92 -36.63 22.19
N ALA A 195 10.71 -37.14 23.41
CA ALA A 195 11.27 -36.55 24.62
C ALA A 195 12.81 -36.63 24.65
N GLN A 196 13.39 -37.72 24.16
CA GLN A 196 14.85 -37.87 24.08
C GLN A 196 15.47 -37.00 22.97
N ARG A 197 14.70 -36.60 21.95
CA ARG A 197 15.17 -35.70 20.88
C ARG A 197 15.11 -34.22 21.26
N GLU A 198 14.18 -33.82 22.15
CA GLU A 198 14.14 -32.45 22.69
C GLU A 198 15.14 -32.22 23.84
N GLU A 199 15.48 -33.26 24.62
CA GLU A 199 16.47 -33.13 25.71
C GLU A 199 17.93 -33.29 25.23
N GLN A 200 18.13 -33.70 23.98
CA GLN A 200 19.43 -33.84 23.33
C GLN A 200 19.63 -32.76 22.25
N ALA A 201 19.28 -31.52 22.57
CA ALA A 201 19.90 -30.36 21.91
C ALA A 201 21.36 -30.34 22.38
N ASP A 202 22.21 -31.02 21.63
CA ASP A 202 23.63 -31.15 21.91
C ASP A 202 24.28 -29.78 21.74
N ASP A 203 24.63 -29.12 22.86
CA ASP A 203 25.27 -27.80 22.91
C ASP A 203 26.65 -27.78 22.20
N THR A 204 27.08 -28.89 21.59
CA THR A 204 28.31 -29.05 20.80
C THR A 204 28.45 -28.01 19.69
N GLU A 205 27.36 -27.66 18.99
CA GLU A 205 27.38 -26.59 17.98
C GLU A 205 27.65 -25.22 18.63
N LEU A 206 27.02 -24.95 19.77
CA LEU A 206 27.21 -23.71 20.52
C LEU A 206 28.63 -23.60 21.08
N ILE A 207 29.16 -24.70 21.63
CA ILE A 207 30.52 -24.82 22.16
C ILE A 207 31.55 -24.60 21.05
N ALA A 208 31.34 -25.17 19.85
CA ALA A 208 32.24 -25.01 18.71
C ALA A 208 32.31 -23.54 18.23
N VAL A 209 31.16 -22.86 18.13
CA VAL A 209 31.12 -21.45 17.74
C VAL A 209 31.80 -20.56 18.79
N ILE A 210 31.57 -20.83 20.07
CA ILE A 210 32.20 -20.06 21.16
C ILE A 210 33.72 -20.28 21.17
N ALA A 211 34.20 -21.52 21.06
CA ALA A 211 35.62 -21.83 21.03
C ALA A 211 36.32 -21.19 19.81
N ALA A 212 35.69 -21.25 18.62
CA ALA A 212 36.21 -20.63 17.41
C ALA A 212 36.26 -19.09 17.53
N ALA A 213 35.25 -18.46 18.13
CA ALA A 213 35.23 -17.01 18.33
C ALA A 213 36.34 -16.54 19.29
N VAL A 214 36.59 -17.26 20.38
CA VAL A 214 37.67 -16.94 21.33
C VAL A 214 39.04 -17.16 20.69
N ALA A 215 39.23 -18.28 19.99
CA ALA A 215 40.44 -18.58 19.24
C ALA A 215 40.79 -17.49 18.22
N ALA A 216 39.78 -17.00 17.48
CA ALA A 216 39.94 -15.91 16.52
C ALA A 216 40.31 -14.57 17.19
N ALA A 217 39.73 -14.27 18.36
CA ALA A 217 40.01 -13.04 19.10
C ALA A 217 41.42 -13.04 19.75
N GLU A 218 41.87 -14.19 20.24
CA GLU A 218 43.18 -14.35 20.88
C GLU A 218 44.30 -14.74 19.89
N GLY A 219 43.96 -15.02 18.63
CA GLY A 219 44.92 -15.39 17.59
C GLY A 219 45.58 -16.75 17.81
N THR A 220 44.90 -17.68 18.50
CA THR A 220 45.42 -19.00 18.90
C THR A 220 44.50 -20.13 18.41
N SER A 221 44.89 -21.40 18.55
CA SER A 221 44.05 -22.55 18.13
C SER A 221 42.88 -22.79 19.09
N ALA A 222 41.76 -23.28 18.56
CA ALA A 222 40.56 -23.60 19.33
C ALA A 222 40.72 -24.83 20.26
N ASP A 223 41.73 -25.67 20.04
CA ASP A 223 41.93 -26.95 20.75
C ASP A 223 42.20 -26.81 22.26
N GLY A 224 42.57 -25.61 22.72
CA GLY A 224 42.85 -25.33 24.14
C GLY A 224 41.65 -24.91 24.99
N PHE A 225 40.49 -24.63 24.38
CA PHE A 225 39.35 -24.05 25.08
C PHE A 225 38.30 -25.10 25.47
N VAL A 226 37.83 -25.03 26.72
CA VAL A 226 36.77 -25.91 27.24
C VAL A 226 35.58 -25.06 27.67
N VAL A 227 34.47 -25.15 26.93
CA VAL A 227 33.22 -24.46 27.23
C VAL A 227 32.27 -25.41 27.96
N ARG A 228 31.73 -24.97 29.11
CA ARG A 228 30.76 -25.73 29.91
C ARG A 228 29.65 -24.83 30.39
N SER A 229 28.42 -25.34 30.47
CA SER A 229 27.30 -24.59 31.05
C SER A 229 27.43 -24.53 32.59
N ILE A 230 27.24 -23.35 33.17
CA ILE A 230 27.21 -23.16 34.63
C ILE A 230 25.82 -22.64 35.00
N ARG A 231 25.09 -23.40 35.84
CA ARG A 231 23.85 -22.93 36.46
C ARG A 231 24.17 -22.37 37.84
N ARG A 232 23.93 -21.06 38.03
CA ARG A 232 24.08 -20.40 39.33
C ARG A 232 22.87 -20.77 40.21
N ARG A 233 23.09 -21.15 41.47
CA ARG A 233 22.03 -21.29 42.48
C ARG A 233 21.53 -19.93 42.93
#